data_AF-A0A4U0TJG2-F1
#
_entry.id   AF-A0A4U0TJG2-F1
#
_cell.length_a   1.000
_cell.length_b   1.000
_cell.length_c   1.000
_cell.angle_alpha   90.00
_cell.angle_beta   90.00
_cell.angle_gamma   90.00
#
_symmetry.space_group_name_H-M   'P 1'
#
loop_
_entity.id
_entity.type
_entity.pdbx_description
1 polymer ?
#
loop_
_entity_poly.entity_id
_entity_poly.type
_entity_poly.pdbx_seq_one_letter_code
_entity_poly.pdbx_strand_id
1 'polypeptide(L)'
;AVVQVLLARGAKLVISVEVAKKRQEFAKEFGAHHVIDPTKQDVVSTALELCGGQQPPDIAFDCAGVPQSIETACKVVKSRGAVVNVAIWEKSIPFNPNWLVFREASYKGVLGYQKKDFEGVIQVIGEGKIKPAPMITSRIQMDRLVDDGYWVLKNNGITDYRHQARKVRIEDFREYDYVLGMDGENVEDLRDLVKSATKKGSLSGEEAGRVHLYGEFGGKTKKEEIEDPYYGGRDGFEVAYEQVTRFGKALLQHIEMQAGKELGSNVP
;
A
#
# COMPACT_ATOMS: atom_id res chain seq x y z
N ALA A 1 -9.70 6.83 11.57
CA ALA A 1 -10.55 7.75 10.78
C ALA A 1 -12.00 7.26 10.64
N VAL A 2 -12.23 6.06 10.05
CA VAL A 2 -13.58 5.52 9.79
C VAL A 2 -14.52 5.58 11.00
N VAL A 3 -14.07 5.14 12.18
CA VAL A 3 -14.85 5.21 13.44
C VAL A 3 -15.40 6.61 13.69
N GLN A 4 -14.54 7.63 13.71
CA GLN A 4 -14.96 9.01 13.99
C GLN A 4 -15.90 9.56 12.91
N VAL A 5 -15.66 9.22 11.64
CA VAL A 5 -16.54 9.66 10.53
C VAL A 5 -17.93 9.05 10.65
N LEU A 6 -18.03 7.76 11.01
CA LEU A 6 -19.32 7.10 11.22
C LEU A 6 -20.09 7.75 12.37
N LEU A 7 -19.42 8.04 13.49
CA LEU A 7 -20.04 8.74 14.63
C LEU A 7 -20.48 10.15 14.24
N ALA A 8 -19.65 10.92 13.53
CA ALA A 8 -19.99 12.26 13.04
C ALA A 8 -21.15 12.26 12.02
N ARG A 9 -21.41 11.12 11.38
CA ARG A 9 -22.55 10.89 10.48
C ARG A 9 -23.78 10.32 11.20
N GLY A 10 -23.72 10.12 12.51
CA GLY A 10 -24.85 9.67 13.34
C GLY A 10 -25.02 8.15 13.43
N ALA A 11 -23.95 7.37 13.18
CA ALA A 11 -23.99 5.93 13.43
C ALA A 11 -24.29 5.65 14.91
N LYS A 12 -25.37 4.89 15.15
CA LYS A 12 -25.85 4.54 16.51
C LYS A 12 -25.01 3.48 17.21
N LEU A 13 -24.31 2.67 16.42
CA LEU A 13 -23.46 1.59 16.89
C LEU A 13 -22.26 1.48 15.95
N VAL A 14 -21.06 1.40 16.52
CA VAL A 14 -19.81 1.27 15.78
C VAL A 14 -18.98 0.22 16.50
N ILE A 15 -18.75 -0.90 15.84
CA ILE A 15 -17.95 -2.03 16.33
C ILE A 15 -16.63 -2.02 15.56
N SER A 16 -15.51 -1.96 16.26
CA SER A 16 -14.18 -2.06 15.67
C SER A 16 -13.61 -3.45 15.90
N VAL A 17 -13.16 -4.11 14.84
CA VAL A 17 -12.50 -5.43 14.91
C VAL A 17 -11.01 -5.21 14.72
N GLU A 18 -10.21 -5.48 15.75
CA GLU A 18 -8.79 -5.13 15.76
C GLU A 18 -7.96 -6.07 16.65
N VAL A 19 -6.80 -6.49 16.15
CA VAL A 19 -5.89 -7.42 16.84
C VAL A 19 -4.94 -6.66 17.78
N ALA A 20 -4.34 -5.56 17.32
CA ALA A 20 -3.29 -4.89 18.07
C ALA A 20 -3.88 -4.10 19.24
N LYS A 21 -3.49 -4.44 20.48
CA LYS A 21 -4.01 -3.81 21.71
C LYS A 21 -3.96 -2.27 21.68
N LYS A 22 -2.87 -1.67 21.20
CA LYS A 22 -2.76 -0.21 21.07
C LYS A 22 -3.79 0.39 20.10
N ARG A 23 -4.10 -0.31 19.01
CA ARG A 23 -5.14 0.12 18.05
C ARG A 23 -6.54 -0.14 18.60
N GLN A 24 -6.74 -1.17 19.43
CA GLN A 24 -7.98 -1.36 20.18
C GLN A 24 -8.23 -0.20 21.15
N GLU A 25 -7.19 0.26 21.87
CA GLU A 25 -7.25 1.42 22.76
C GLU A 25 -7.61 2.69 21.98
N PHE A 26 -6.96 2.92 20.84
CA PHE A 26 -7.32 4.03 19.94
C PHE A 26 -8.75 3.96 19.41
N ALA A 27 -9.23 2.77 19.01
CA ALA A 27 -10.62 2.63 18.57
C ALA A 27 -11.60 3.07 19.65
N LYS A 28 -11.37 2.70 20.92
CA LYS A 28 -12.17 3.16 22.07
C LYS A 28 -12.05 4.66 22.29
N GLU A 29 -10.83 5.21 22.28
CA GLU A 29 -10.58 6.65 22.43
C GLU A 29 -11.30 7.47 21.36
N PHE A 30 -11.39 6.93 20.14
CA PHE A 30 -12.08 7.55 19.02
C PHE A 30 -13.58 7.27 18.97
N GLY A 31 -14.14 6.65 20.02
CA GLY A 31 -15.58 6.51 20.23
C GLY A 31 -16.20 5.25 19.64
N ALA A 32 -15.42 4.23 19.25
CA ALA A 32 -16.01 2.94 18.94
C ALA A 32 -16.77 2.43 20.17
N HIS A 33 -18.03 2.06 19.98
CA HIS A 33 -18.91 1.59 21.06
C HIS A 33 -18.42 0.23 21.61
N HIS A 34 -17.92 -0.62 20.71
CA HIS A 34 -17.33 -1.90 21.06
C HIS A 34 -16.06 -2.15 20.26
N VAL A 35 -15.16 -2.92 20.86
CA VAL A 35 -13.96 -3.42 20.20
C VAL A 35 -13.86 -4.93 20.37
N ILE A 36 -13.71 -5.64 19.27
CA ILE A 36 -13.59 -7.10 19.23
C ILE A 36 -12.16 -7.45 18.85
N ASP A 37 -11.52 -8.26 19.68
CA ASP A 37 -10.26 -8.94 19.34
C ASP A 37 -10.58 -10.25 18.60
N PRO A 38 -10.35 -10.33 17.28
CA PRO A 38 -10.72 -11.50 16.48
C PRO A 38 -9.86 -12.73 16.80
N THR A 39 -8.79 -12.58 17.58
CA THR A 39 -7.95 -13.71 18.03
C THR A 39 -8.52 -14.40 19.28
N LYS A 40 -9.52 -13.79 19.91
CA LYS A 40 -10.09 -14.26 21.19
C LYS A 40 -11.57 -14.57 21.12
N GLN A 41 -12.28 -14.03 20.13
CA GLN A 41 -13.74 -14.06 20.04
C GLN A 41 -14.15 -14.35 18.60
N ASP A 42 -15.25 -15.08 18.43
CA ASP A 42 -15.89 -15.20 17.12
C ASP A 42 -16.56 -13.87 16.76
N VAL A 43 -16.04 -13.22 15.71
CA VAL A 43 -16.44 -11.86 15.34
C VAL A 43 -17.90 -11.82 14.90
N VAL A 44 -18.38 -12.84 14.18
CA VAL A 44 -19.73 -12.83 13.60
C VAL A 44 -20.77 -12.96 14.70
N SER A 45 -20.64 -13.96 15.59
CA SER A 45 -21.56 -14.15 16.71
C SER A 45 -21.52 -12.98 17.67
N THR A 46 -20.33 -12.50 18.03
CA THR A 46 -20.16 -11.38 18.97
C THR A 46 -20.76 -10.10 18.40
N ALA A 47 -20.55 -9.81 17.11
CA ALA A 47 -21.16 -8.63 16.48
C ALA A 47 -22.69 -8.72 16.44
N LEU A 48 -23.26 -9.91 16.17
CA LEU A 48 -24.71 -10.11 16.20
C LEU A 48 -25.29 -9.90 17.61
N GLU A 49 -24.62 -10.42 18.64
CA GLU A 49 -25.00 -10.22 20.04
C GLU A 49 -25.00 -8.73 20.42
N LEU A 50 -23.93 -8.01 20.05
CA LEU A 50 -23.81 -6.56 20.31
C LEU A 50 -24.88 -5.73 19.60
N CYS A 51 -25.44 -6.24 18.51
CA CYS A 51 -26.55 -5.63 17.80
C CYS A 51 -27.94 -6.14 18.28
N GLY A 52 -28.03 -6.74 19.47
CA GLY A 52 -29.29 -7.20 20.05
C GLY A 52 -29.72 -8.60 19.57
N GLY A 53 -28.79 -9.42 19.11
CA GLY A 53 -28.96 -10.85 18.82
C GLY A 53 -29.62 -11.21 17.49
N GLN A 54 -30.25 -10.26 16.81
CA GLN A 54 -30.97 -10.52 15.53
C GLN A 54 -30.69 -9.51 14.41
N GLN A 55 -30.09 -8.35 14.69
CA GLN A 55 -29.89 -7.31 13.69
C GLN A 55 -28.43 -7.25 13.28
N PRO A 56 -28.02 -7.72 12.10
CA PRO A 56 -26.62 -7.61 11.70
C PRO A 56 -26.26 -6.15 11.31
N PRO A 57 -24.96 -5.79 11.27
CA PRO A 57 -24.52 -4.46 10.85
C PRO A 57 -25.06 -4.05 9.47
N ASP A 58 -25.50 -2.80 9.34
CA ASP A 58 -25.96 -2.21 8.07
C ASP A 58 -24.84 -2.13 7.03
N ILE A 59 -23.64 -1.77 7.50
CA ILE A 59 -22.46 -1.55 6.68
C ILE A 59 -21.26 -2.16 7.41
N ALA A 60 -20.44 -2.91 6.69
CA ALA A 60 -19.14 -3.41 7.17
C ALA A 60 -18.01 -2.77 6.35
N PHE A 61 -17.00 -2.21 7.02
CA PHE A 61 -15.82 -1.65 6.37
C PHE A 61 -14.66 -2.61 6.53
N ASP A 62 -14.04 -3.01 5.42
CA ASP A 62 -12.74 -3.67 5.47
C ASP A 62 -11.62 -2.63 5.35
N CYS A 63 -10.79 -2.58 6.38
CA CYS A 63 -9.64 -1.68 6.48
C CYS A 63 -8.35 -2.45 6.80
N ALA A 64 -8.39 -3.78 6.86
CA ALA A 64 -7.26 -4.59 7.30
C ALA A 64 -6.45 -5.17 6.13
N GLY A 65 -7.11 -5.47 5.00
CA GLY A 65 -6.42 -6.05 3.84
C GLY A 65 -5.93 -7.48 4.08
N VAL A 66 -6.69 -8.28 4.84
CA VAL A 66 -6.37 -9.70 5.10
C VAL A 66 -7.58 -10.60 4.81
N PRO A 67 -7.42 -11.80 4.20
CA PRO A 67 -8.57 -12.57 3.69
C PRO A 67 -9.69 -12.81 4.71
N GLN A 68 -9.33 -12.97 5.98
CA GLN A 68 -10.27 -13.17 7.08
C GLN A 68 -11.16 -11.95 7.35
N SER A 69 -10.67 -10.71 7.13
CA SER A 69 -11.46 -9.51 7.39
C SER A 69 -12.58 -9.34 6.36
N ILE A 70 -12.30 -9.61 5.09
CA ILE A 70 -13.32 -9.51 4.04
C ILE A 70 -14.37 -10.62 4.14
N GLU A 71 -13.93 -11.85 4.45
CA GLU A 71 -14.85 -12.96 4.70
C GLU A 71 -15.79 -12.66 5.86
N THR A 72 -15.24 -12.15 6.96
CA THR A 72 -16.01 -11.76 8.15
C THR A 72 -17.00 -10.64 7.81
N ALA A 73 -16.55 -9.60 7.11
CA ALA A 73 -17.41 -8.48 6.69
C ALA A 73 -18.59 -8.95 5.83
N CYS A 74 -18.34 -9.82 4.84
CA CYS A 74 -19.39 -10.39 3.99
C CYS A 74 -20.35 -11.31 4.75
N LYS A 75 -19.88 -12.05 5.76
CA LYS A 75 -20.73 -12.96 6.55
C LYS A 75 -21.57 -12.23 7.60
N VAL A 76 -21.05 -11.14 8.17
CA VAL A 76 -21.72 -10.42 9.26
C VAL A 76 -22.71 -9.37 8.75
N VAL A 77 -22.52 -8.79 7.56
CA VAL A 77 -23.41 -7.73 7.05
C VAL A 77 -24.87 -8.22 6.93
N LYS A 78 -25.82 -7.32 7.19
CA LYS A 78 -27.25 -7.64 7.08
C LYS A 78 -27.69 -7.89 5.63
N SER A 79 -28.86 -8.50 5.47
CA SER A 79 -29.52 -8.56 4.16
C SER A 79 -29.75 -7.17 3.59
N ARG A 80 -29.37 -6.96 2.33
CA ARG A 80 -29.35 -5.68 1.60
C ARG A 80 -28.42 -4.63 2.21
N GLY A 81 -27.48 -5.05 3.05
CA GLY A 81 -26.41 -4.18 3.57
C GLY A 81 -25.27 -4.00 2.57
N ALA A 82 -24.21 -3.33 3.02
CA ALA A 82 -23.05 -3.02 2.19
C ALA A 82 -21.72 -3.40 2.86
N VAL A 83 -20.84 -4.05 2.11
CA VAL A 83 -19.43 -4.19 2.46
C VAL A 83 -18.63 -3.15 1.66
N VAL A 84 -17.85 -2.35 2.35
CA VAL A 84 -17.02 -1.29 1.77
C VAL A 84 -15.55 -1.62 2.00
N ASN A 85 -14.84 -1.97 0.92
CA ASN A 85 -13.41 -2.23 0.97
C ASN A 85 -12.62 -0.93 0.82
N VAL A 86 -11.86 -0.60 1.85
CA VAL A 86 -10.93 0.53 1.92
C VAL A 86 -9.47 0.05 1.85
N ALA A 87 -9.23 -1.22 2.18
CA ALA A 87 -7.90 -1.79 2.14
C ALA A 87 -7.37 -1.96 0.69
N ILE A 88 -6.06 -1.82 0.53
CA ILE A 88 -5.33 -2.17 -0.68
C ILE A 88 -4.84 -3.61 -0.54
N TRP A 89 -4.92 -4.37 -1.64
CA TRP A 89 -4.58 -5.79 -1.68
C TRP A 89 -3.53 -6.02 -2.76
N GLU A 90 -2.33 -6.41 -2.36
CA GLU A 90 -1.23 -6.71 -3.28
C GLU A 90 -1.44 -8.01 -4.06
N LYS A 91 -2.21 -8.94 -3.49
CA LYS A 91 -2.40 -10.28 -4.04
C LYS A 91 -3.88 -10.64 -4.11
N SER A 92 -4.24 -11.41 -5.12
CA SER A 92 -5.56 -12.03 -5.22
C SER A 92 -5.86 -12.89 -4.00
N ILE A 93 -7.12 -12.88 -3.57
CA ILE A 93 -7.59 -13.64 -2.42
C ILE A 93 -8.77 -14.55 -2.79
N PRO A 94 -8.98 -15.65 -2.04
CA PRO A 94 -10.20 -16.43 -2.15
C PRO A 94 -11.42 -15.56 -1.81
N PHE A 95 -12.41 -15.57 -2.69
CA PHE A 95 -13.66 -14.85 -2.50
C PHE A 95 -14.83 -15.77 -2.86
N ASN A 96 -15.81 -15.87 -1.96
CA ASN A 96 -17.02 -16.65 -2.21
C ASN A 96 -18.22 -15.70 -2.45
N PRO A 97 -18.68 -15.57 -3.70
CA PRO A 97 -19.80 -14.69 -4.03
C PRO A 97 -21.09 -15.02 -3.27
N ASN A 98 -21.29 -16.28 -2.87
CA ASN A 98 -22.49 -16.70 -2.15
C ASN A 98 -22.65 -16.05 -0.77
N TRP A 99 -21.56 -15.54 -0.18
CA TRP A 99 -21.66 -14.75 1.07
C TRP A 99 -22.57 -13.52 0.88
N LEU A 100 -22.52 -12.90 -0.29
CA LEU A 100 -23.32 -11.73 -0.64
C LEU A 100 -24.66 -12.10 -1.30
N VAL A 101 -24.68 -13.10 -2.19
CA VAL A 101 -25.89 -13.51 -2.94
C VAL A 101 -27.04 -13.83 -1.99
N PHE A 102 -26.81 -14.67 -0.97
CA PHE A 102 -27.86 -15.05 -0.02
C PHE A 102 -28.36 -13.90 0.87
N ARG A 103 -27.66 -12.76 0.87
CA ARG A 103 -28.03 -11.55 1.60
C ARG A 103 -28.54 -10.45 0.67
N GLU A 104 -28.48 -10.61 -0.65
CA GLU A 104 -28.63 -9.49 -1.59
C GLU A 104 -27.77 -8.27 -1.21
N ALA A 105 -26.57 -8.53 -0.65
CA ALA A 105 -25.68 -7.49 -0.15
C ALA A 105 -24.81 -6.91 -1.27
N SER A 106 -24.36 -5.66 -1.10
CA SER A 106 -23.47 -4.99 -2.04
C SER A 106 -22.01 -5.02 -1.58
N TYR A 107 -21.08 -5.09 -2.53
CA TYR A 107 -19.63 -4.94 -2.30
C TYR A 107 -19.11 -3.74 -3.08
N LYS A 108 -18.40 -2.83 -2.41
CA LYS A 108 -17.91 -1.58 -3.00
C LYS A 108 -16.44 -1.36 -2.66
N GLY A 109 -15.59 -1.29 -3.67
CA GLY A 109 -14.24 -0.75 -3.52
C GLY A 109 -14.27 0.78 -3.55
N VAL A 110 -13.46 1.42 -2.71
CA VAL A 110 -13.26 2.87 -2.72
C VAL A 110 -11.77 3.17 -2.70
N LEU A 111 -11.34 4.17 -3.47
CA LEU A 111 -9.95 4.61 -3.54
C LEU A 111 -9.89 6.14 -3.65
N GLY A 112 -8.98 6.75 -2.90
CA GLY A 112 -8.74 8.18 -2.92
C GLY A 112 -9.92 9.01 -2.39
N TYR A 113 -9.90 10.29 -2.74
CA TYR A 113 -10.84 11.29 -2.21
C TYR A 113 -11.15 12.34 -3.28
N GLN A 114 -12.32 12.95 -3.19
CA GLN A 114 -12.76 14.08 -4.01
C GLN A 114 -12.68 15.37 -3.21
N LYS A 115 -12.69 16.53 -3.90
CA LYS A 115 -12.72 17.86 -3.27
C LYS A 115 -13.80 17.99 -2.17
N LYS A 116 -15.00 17.48 -2.45
CA LYS A 116 -16.13 17.48 -1.49
C LYS A 116 -15.84 16.69 -0.21
N ASP A 117 -15.00 15.66 -0.29
CA ASP A 117 -14.63 14.84 0.87
C ASP A 117 -13.70 15.63 1.79
N PHE A 118 -12.74 16.36 1.21
CA PHE A 118 -11.90 17.31 1.96
C PHE A 118 -12.72 18.41 2.62
N GLU A 119 -13.62 19.05 1.88
CA GLU A 119 -14.51 20.09 2.41
C GLU A 119 -15.36 19.56 3.57
N GLY A 120 -15.93 18.37 3.41
CA GLY A 120 -16.74 17.71 4.44
C GLY A 120 -15.93 17.37 5.69
N VAL A 121 -14.69 16.89 5.55
CA VAL A 121 -13.80 16.57 6.68
C VAL A 121 -13.37 17.84 7.41
N ILE A 122 -12.97 18.90 6.69
CA ILE A 122 -12.60 20.19 7.27
C ILE A 122 -13.76 20.76 8.09
N GLN A 123 -14.97 20.73 7.53
CA GLN A 123 -16.16 21.21 8.22
C GLN A 123 -16.39 20.46 9.55
N VAL A 124 -16.42 19.12 9.53
CA VAL A 124 -16.72 18.35 10.75
C VAL A 124 -15.60 18.40 11.79
N ILE A 125 -14.35 18.66 11.38
CA ILE A 125 -13.25 18.97 12.30
C ILE A 125 -13.46 20.35 12.92
N GLY A 126 -13.83 21.36 12.13
CA GLY A 126 -14.14 22.71 12.60
C GLY A 126 -15.33 22.74 13.58
N GLU A 127 -16.32 21.87 13.38
CA GLU A 127 -17.45 21.66 14.29
C GLU A 127 -17.08 20.83 15.55
N GLY A 128 -15.85 20.30 15.63
CA GLY A 128 -15.39 19.47 16.75
C GLY A 128 -16.00 18.07 16.81
N LYS A 129 -16.72 17.64 15.77
CA LYS A 129 -17.32 16.28 15.65
C LYS A 129 -16.27 15.21 15.38
N ILE A 130 -15.16 15.58 14.75
CA ILE A 130 -13.98 14.73 14.58
C ILE A 130 -12.80 15.41 15.27
N LYS A 131 -12.10 14.66 16.11
CA LYS A 131 -10.92 15.09 16.87
C LYS A 131 -9.74 14.19 16.49
N PRO A 132 -9.00 14.53 15.41
CA PRO A 132 -7.95 13.67 14.90
C PRO A 132 -6.61 13.85 15.64
N ALA A 133 -6.46 14.86 16.50
CA ALA A 133 -5.19 15.18 17.15
C ALA A 133 -4.51 13.98 17.85
N PRO A 134 -5.22 13.07 18.55
CA PRO A 134 -4.59 11.88 19.13
C PRO A 134 -4.10 10.83 18.12
N MET A 135 -4.47 10.94 16.83
CA MET A 135 -3.90 10.10 15.77
C MET A 135 -2.44 10.46 15.48
N ILE A 136 -1.98 11.64 15.90
CA ILE A 136 -0.59 12.07 15.75
C ILE A 136 0.23 11.39 16.85
N THR A 137 0.91 10.30 16.50
CA THR A 137 1.70 9.50 17.44
C THR A 137 3.08 10.07 17.72
N SER A 138 3.62 10.88 16.81
CA SER A 138 4.88 11.62 16.98
C SER A 138 4.87 12.90 16.14
N ARG A 139 5.74 13.85 16.51
CA ARG A 139 6.03 15.07 15.73
C ARG A 139 7.54 15.15 15.58
N ILE A 140 8.01 15.21 14.35
CA ILE A 140 9.43 15.24 14.02
C ILE A 140 9.74 16.60 13.40
N GLN A 141 10.86 17.22 13.82
CA GLN A 141 11.33 18.46 13.19
C GLN A 141 11.83 18.16 11.78
N MET A 142 11.70 19.11 10.86
CA MET A 142 12.01 18.87 9.44
C MET A 142 13.47 18.43 9.24
N ASP A 143 14.42 19.05 9.95
CA ASP A 143 15.84 18.70 9.96
C ASP A 143 16.14 17.32 10.57
N ARG A 144 15.21 16.81 11.38
CA ARG A 144 15.25 15.49 12.00
C ARG A 144 14.45 14.43 11.24
N LEU A 145 13.83 14.78 10.11
CA LEU A 145 13.00 13.85 9.34
C LEU A 145 13.76 12.57 8.95
N VAL A 146 15.03 12.70 8.57
CA VAL A 146 15.88 11.54 8.24
C VAL A 146 16.29 10.81 9.51
N ASP A 147 16.73 11.53 10.53
CA ASP A 147 17.22 10.98 11.80
C ASP A 147 16.17 10.17 12.56
N ASP A 148 14.96 10.72 12.66
CA ASP A 148 13.88 10.22 13.50
C ASP A 148 12.73 9.59 12.68
N GLY A 149 12.81 9.65 11.33
CA GLY A 149 11.79 9.13 10.40
C GLY A 149 12.29 8.19 9.29
N TYR A 150 13.56 8.29 8.85
CA TYR A 150 14.18 7.42 7.83
C TYR A 150 15.50 6.81 8.33
N TRP A 151 15.49 6.22 9.52
CA TRP A 151 16.70 5.73 10.21
C TRP A 151 17.53 4.74 9.37
N VAL A 152 16.92 4.01 8.44
CA VAL A 152 17.60 3.03 7.57
C VAL A 152 18.70 3.65 6.73
N LEU A 153 18.46 4.83 6.13
CA LEU A 153 19.48 5.50 5.31
C LEU A 153 20.66 5.93 6.17
N LYS A 154 20.37 6.57 7.31
CA LYS A 154 21.39 7.03 8.26
C LYS A 154 22.22 5.90 8.85
N ASN A 155 21.57 4.82 9.29
CA ASN A 155 22.25 3.66 9.87
C ASN A 155 23.21 2.98 8.89
N ASN A 156 22.99 3.21 7.60
CA ASN A 156 23.86 2.74 6.52
C ASN A 156 24.81 3.83 5.97
N GLY A 157 24.96 4.95 6.68
CA GLY A 157 25.90 6.02 6.33
C GLY A 157 25.43 6.94 5.19
N ILE A 158 24.22 6.76 4.67
CA ILE A 158 23.63 7.60 3.62
C ILE A 158 23.02 8.83 4.28
N THR A 159 23.81 9.89 4.38
CA THR A 159 23.48 11.12 5.12
C THR A 159 23.44 12.37 4.24
N ASP A 160 24.03 12.31 3.05
CA ASP A 160 23.98 13.36 2.04
C ASP A 160 23.51 12.76 0.72
N TYR A 161 22.29 13.13 0.29
CA TYR A 161 21.72 12.66 -0.96
C TYR A 161 20.82 13.73 -1.58
N ARG A 162 20.76 13.76 -2.91
CA ARG A 162 19.79 14.55 -3.68
C ARG A 162 18.88 13.60 -4.42
N HIS A 163 17.57 13.80 -4.28
CA HIS A 163 16.58 13.05 -5.04
C HIS A 163 15.88 14.00 -6.03
N GLN A 164 15.54 13.46 -7.19
CA GLN A 164 14.74 14.15 -8.20
C GLN A 164 13.71 13.16 -8.73
N ALA A 165 12.47 13.60 -8.87
CA ALA A 165 11.41 12.82 -9.49
C ALA A 165 10.90 13.57 -10.72
N ARG A 166 10.74 12.85 -11.83
CA ARG A 166 10.08 13.34 -13.04
C ARG A 166 9.41 12.19 -13.76
N LYS A 167 8.41 12.51 -14.59
CA LYS A 167 7.81 11.52 -15.49
C LYS A 167 8.84 11.03 -16.50
N VAL A 168 8.84 9.73 -16.77
CA VAL A 168 9.64 9.10 -17.82
C VAL A 168 9.16 9.58 -19.19
N ARG A 169 10.10 9.86 -20.08
CA ARG A 169 9.90 10.36 -21.44
C ARG A 169 10.48 9.37 -22.45
N ILE A 170 10.09 9.52 -23.71
CA ILE A 170 10.58 8.64 -24.79
C ILE A 170 12.10 8.82 -24.98
N GLU A 171 12.60 10.03 -24.77
CA GLU A 171 14.03 10.36 -24.89
C GLU A 171 14.89 9.59 -23.88
N ASP A 172 14.34 9.21 -22.73
CA ASP A 172 15.06 8.46 -21.68
C ASP A 172 15.54 7.09 -22.20
N PHE A 173 14.76 6.43 -23.06
CA PHE A 173 15.12 5.15 -23.66
C PHE A 173 16.20 5.27 -24.75
N ARG A 174 16.50 6.50 -25.19
CA ARG A 174 17.62 6.78 -26.09
C ARG A 174 18.87 7.17 -25.30
N GLU A 175 18.68 7.99 -24.28
CA GLU A 175 19.74 8.56 -23.45
C GLU A 175 20.39 7.52 -22.53
N TYR A 176 19.59 6.62 -21.94
CA TYR A 176 20.08 5.65 -20.98
C TYR A 176 20.12 4.24 -21.58
N ASP A 177 21.17 3.49 -21.22
CA ASP A 177 21.36 2.09 -21.61
C ASP A 177 20.49 1.13 -20.78
N TYR A 178 20.18 1.52 -19.54
CA TYR A 178 19.35 0.76 -18.61
C TYR A 178 18.25 1.65 -18.02
N VAL A 179 16.99 1.24 -18.22
CA VAL A 179 15.82 1.84 -17.56
C VAL A 179 15.23 0.80 -16.62
N LEU A 180 15.41 1.03 -15.31
CA LEU A 180 15.11 0.05 -14.26
C LEU A 180 13.76 0.34 -13.62
N GLY A 181 12.82 -0.60 -13.72
CA GLY A 181 11.59 -0.59 -12.92
C GLY A 181 11.84 -1.26 -11.56
N MET A 182 11.30 -0.68 -10.48
CA MET A 182 11.49 -1.21 -9.12
C MET A 182 10.63 -2.45 -8.86
N ASP A 183 9.45 -2.50 -9.48
CA ASP A 183 8.45 -3.56 -9.36
C ASP A 183 7.89 -3.96 -10.74
N GLY A 184 7.00 -4.95 -10.77
CA GLY A 184 6.39 -5.46 -11.99
C GLY A 184 5.48 -4.45 -12.69
N GLU A 185 4.74 -3.64 -11.94
CA GLU A 185 3.83 -2.62 -12.48
C GLU A 185 4.62 -1.50 -13.18
N ASN A 186 5.72 -1.04 -12.57
CA ASN A 186 6.63 -0.06 -13.15
C ASN A 186 7.17 -0.57 -14.49
N VAL A 187 7.60 -1.83 -14.54
CA VAL A 187 8.14 -2.44 -15.76
C VAL A 187 7.05 -2.59 -16.83
N GLU A 188 5.83 -2.95 -16.45
CA GLU A 188 4.69 -3.03 -17.38
C GLU A 188 4.36 -1.66 -17.98
N ASP A 189 4.26 -0.62 -17.15
CA ASP A 189 4.03 0.77 -17.58
C ASP A 189 5.11 1.27 -18.56
N LEU A 190 6.39 0.98 -18.26
CA LEU A 190 7.51 1.33 -19.12
C LEU A 190 7.46 0.57 -20.45
N ARG A 191 7.13 -0.73 -20.42
CA ARG A 191 7.01 -1.57 -21.63
C ARG A 191 5.84 -1.12 -22.51
N ASP A 192 4.73 -0.72 -21.92
CA ASP A 192 3.59 -0.18 -22.67
C ASP A 192 3.92 1.16 -23.34
N LEU A 193 4.65 2.03 -22.64
CA LEU A 193 5.16 3.28 -23.21
C LEU A 193 6.09 3.01 -24.40
N VAL A 194 7.04 2.09 -24.23
CA VAL A 194 7.98 1.66 -25.29
C VAL A 194 7.23 1.06 -26.48
N LYS A 195 6.31 0.12 -26.25
CA LYS A 195 5.52 -0.55 -27.29
C LYS A 195 4.73 0.45 -28.13
N SER A 196 4.12 1.45 -27.47
CA SER A 196 3.40 2.54 -28.12
C SER A 196 4.33 3.40 -28.99
N ALA A 197 5.53 3.73 -28.49
CA ALA A 197 6.52 4.53 -29.20
C ALA A 197 7.15 3.80 -30.38
N THR A 198 7.49 2.52 -30.23
CA THR A 198 8.02 1.67 -31.32
C THR A 198 6.99 1.52 -32.45
N LYS A 199 5.70 1.31 -32.11
CA LYS A 199 4.62 1.27 -33.11
C LYS A 199 4.51 2.57 -33.92
N LYS A 200 4.85 3.71 -33.31
CA LYS A 200 4.86 5.03 -33.96
C LYS A 200 6.20 5.35 -34.66
N GLY A 201 7.15 4.42 -34.68
CA GLY A 201 8.49 4.64 -35.24
C GLY A 201 9.34 5.63 -34.43
N SER A 202 8.95 5.94 -33.20
CA SER A 202 9.68 6.87 -32.32
C SER A 202 10.80 6.19 -31.54
N LEU A 203 10.80 4.86 -31.43
CA LEU A 203 11.90 4.06 -30.86
C LEU A 203 12.20 2.86 -31.77
N SER A 204 13.47 2.51 -31.85
CA SER A 204 13.98 1.28 -32.47
C SER A 204 13.72 0.05 -31.59
N GLY A 205 13.91 -1.14 -32.15
CA GLY A 205 13.80 -2.39 -31.40
C GLY A 205 14.91 -2.57 -30.34
N GLU A 206 16.07 -1.94 -30.55
CA GLU A 206 17.18 -1.95 -29.60
C GLU A 206 16.89 -1.05 -28.39
N GLU A 207 16.44 0.19 -28.62
CA GLU A 207 16.01 1.13 -27.56
C GLU A 207 14.83 0.54 -26.75
N ALA A 208 13.98 -0.26 -27.40
CA ALA A 208 12.89 -0.96 -26.73
C ALA A 208 13.35 -2.07 -25.78
N GLY A 209 14.57 -2.59 -25.95
CA GLY A 209 15.15 -3.67 -25.14
C GLY A 209 15.75 -3.22 -23.80
N ARG A 210 15.76 -1.91 -23.50
CA ARG A 210 16.47 -1.32 -22.36
C ARG A 210 15.69 -1.31 -21.05
N VAL A 211 14.48 -1.87 -21.02
CA VAL A 211 13.61 -1.92 -19.83
C VAL A 211 13.82 -3.21 -19.05
N HIS A 212 14.27 -3.07 -17.81
CA HIS A 212 14.59 -4.19 -16.92
C HIS A 212 13.86 -4.06 -15.59
N LEU A 213 13.44 -5.19 -15.02
CA LEU A 213 13.14 -5.23 -13.60
C LEU A 213 14.47 -5.15 -12.83
N TYR A 214 14.56 -4.28 -11.82
CA TYR A 214 15.83 -4.07 -11.12
C TYR A 214 16.36 -5.36 -10.45
N GLY A 215 15.45 -6.19 -9.93
CA GLY A 215 15.81 -7.48 -9.36
C GLY A 215 16.32 -8.52 -10.37
N GLU A 216 16.28 -8.27 -11.69
CA GLU A 216 16.93 -9.15 -12.68
C GLU A 216 18.44 -9.30 -12.43
N PHE A 217 19.08 -8.28 -11.86
CA PHE A 217 20.53 -8.23 -11.69
C PHE A 217 21.01 -8.86 -10.39
N GLY A 218 20.23 -8.80 -9.31
CA GLY A 218 20.67 -9.27 -7.99
C GLY A 218 19.61 -9.99 -7.16
N GLY A 219 18.44 -10.26 -7.76
CA GLY A 219 17.35 -10.96 -7.12
C GLY A 219 17.68 -12.42 -6.81
N LYS A 220 17.14 -12.93 -5.70
CA LYS A 220 17.05 -14.37 -5.37
C LYS A 220 16.38 -15.12 -6.51
N THR A 221 15.46 -14.45 -7.19
CA THR A 221 14.90 -14.87 -8.47
C THR A 221 14.97 -13.69 -9.44
N LYS A 222 14.94 -13.96 -10.75
CA LYS A 222 14.85 -12.91 -11.79
C LYS A 222 13.57 -12.07 -11.73
N LYS A 223 12.63 -12.43 -10.85
CA LYS A 223 11.35 -11.75 -10.65
C LYS A 223 11.24 -11.14 -9.25
N GLU A 224 12.33 -11.07 -8.49
CA GLU A 224 12.29 -10.38 -7.20
C GLU A 224 12.10 -8.88 -7.48
N GLU A 225 11.13 -8.28 -6.79
CA GLU A 225 10.79 -6.86 -6.89
C GLU A 225 11.30 -6.15 -5.63
N ILE A 226 11.53 -4.84 -5.72
CA ILE A 226 11.75 -4.04 -4.52
C ILE A 226 10.39 -3.89 -3.83
N GLU A 227 10.29 -4.37 -2.61
CA GLU A 227 9.06 -4.24 -1.82
C GLU A 227 8.85 -2.76 -1.46
N ASP A 228 7.62 -2.28 -1.61
CA ASP A 228 7.28 -0.92 -1.22
C ASP A 228 7.45 -0.77 0.32
N PRO A 229 8.36 0.12 0.76
CA PRO A 229 8.70 0.22 2.18
C PRO A 229 7.54 0.73 3.04
N TYR A 230 6.51 1.36 2.45
CA TYR A 230 5.33 1.83 3.17
C TYR A 230 4.34 0.71 3.51
N TYR A 231 4.37 -0.41 2.78
CA TYR A 231 3.49 -1.55 3.02
C TYR A 231 4.19 -2.73 3.74
N GLY A 232 5.53 -2.76 3.76
CA GLY A 232 6.36 -3.80 4.41
C GLY A 232 6.35 -3.83 5.96
N GLY A 233 5.46 -3.10 6.62
CA GLY A 233 5.33 -3.11 8.08
C GLY A 233 6.46 -2.35 8.80
N ARG A 234 6.99 -2.91 9.89
CA ARG A 234 8.01 -2.22 10.72
C ARG A 234 9.39 -2.14 10.08
N ASP A 235 9.72 -3.14 9.26
CA ASP A 235 11.05 -3.32 8.67
C ASP A 235 11.05 -3.06 7.16
N GLY A 236 9.98 -2.46 6.63
CA GLY A 236 9.79 -2.27 5.19
C GLY A 236 10.90 -1.46 4.54
N PHE A 237 11.39 -0.42 5.23
CA PHE A 237 12.52 0.38 4.74
C PHE A 237 13.84 -0.40 4.76
N GLU A 238 14.07 -1.27 5.75
CA GLU A 238 15.26 -2.13 5.84
C GLU A 238 15.29 -3.16 4.72
N VAL A 239 14.15 -3.78 4.44
CA VAL A 239 14.00 -4.74 3.34
C VAL A 239 14.25 -4.06 2.00
N ALA A 240 13.60 -2.92 1.73
CA ALA A 240 13.82 -2.17 0.50
C ALA A 240 15.27 -1.73 0.35
N TYR A 241 15.92 -1.28 1.43
CA TYR A 241 17.34 -0.91 1.41
C TYR A 241 18.25 -2.10 1.09
N GLU A 242 18.00 -3.27 1.69
CA GLU A 242 18.73 -4.50 1.40
C GLU A 242 18.62 -4.86 -0.08
N GLN A 243 17.39 -4.86 -0.62
CA GLN A 243 17.11 -5.19 -2.01
C GLN A 243 17.80 -4.22 -2.97
N VAL A 244 17.63 -2.91 -2.78
CA VAL A 244 18.29 -1.88 -3.62
C VAL A 244 19.80 -2.03 -3.57
N THR A 245 20.38 -2.24 -2.39
CA THR A 245 21.84 -2.38 -2.23
C THR A 245 22.36 -3.63 -2.95
N ARG A 246 21.68 -4.76 -2.78
CA ARG A 246 22.06 -6.03 -3.41
C ARG A 246 21.90 -5.96 -4.93
N PHE A 247 20.79 -5.43 -5.42
CA PHE A 247 20.53 -5.30 -6.86
C PHE A 247 21.52 -4.32 -7.49
N GLY A 248 21.79 -3.19 -6.84
CA GLY A 248 22.76 -2.20 -7.31
C GLY A 248 24.19 -2.76 -7.43
N LYS A 249 24.66 -3.50 -6.43
CA LYS A 249 25.99 -4.15 -6.48
C LYS A 249 26.09 -5.13 -7.64
N ALA A 250 25.05 -5.93 -7.87
CA ALA A 250 25.04 -6.92 -8.92
C ALA A 250 24.89 -6.30 -10.32
N LEU A 251 24.12 -5.21 -10.45
CA LEU A 251 24.06 -4.42 -11.68
C LEU A 251 25.42 -3.79 -12.01
N LEU A 252 26.12 -3.24 -11.01
CA LEU A 252 27.47 -2.69 -11.22
C LEU A 252 28.42 -3.76 -11.77
N GLN A 253 28.44 -4.94 -11.16
CA GLN A 253 29.23 -6.08 -11.65
C GLN A 253 28.84 -6.49 -13.07
N HIS A 254 27.54 -6.48 -13.40
CA HIS A 254 27.06 -6.75 -14.75
C HIS A 254 27.64 -5.77 -15.76
N ILE A 255 27.57 -4.46 -15.46
CA ILE A 255 28.08 -3.40 -16.33
C ILE A 255 29.60 -3.51 -16.48
N GLU A 256 30.34 -3.73 -15.39
CA GLU A 256 31.79 -3.91 -15.42
C GLU A 256 32.20 -5.11 -16.30
N MET A 257 31.46 -6.23 -16.21
CA MET A 257 31.70 -7.41 -17.05
C MET A 257 31.38 -7.17 -18.53
N GLN A 258 30.35 -6.39 -18.85
CA GLN A 258 30.02 -6.02 -20.24
C GLN A 258 31.13 -5.13 -20.81
N ALA A 259 31.50 -4.07 -20.09
CA ALA A 259 32.56 -3.16 -20.48
C ALA A 259 33.90 -3.89 -20.68
N GLY A 260 34.26 -4.83 -19.79
CA GLY A 260 35.48 -5.63 -19.92
C GLY A 260 35.50 -6.56 -21.14
N LYS A 261 34.33 -7.01 -21.63
CA LYS A 261 34.23 -7.80 -22.86
C LYS A 261 34.35 -6.93 -24.11
N GLU A 262 33.78 -5.72 -24.08
CA GLU A 262 33.83 -4.78 -25.20
C GLU A 262 35.22 -4.16 -25.38
N LEU A 263 35.93 -3.89 -24.28
CA LEU A 263 37.28 -3.31 -24.30
C LEU A 263 38.39 -4.34 -24.64
N GLY A 264 38.04 -5.62 -24.77
CA GLY A 264 38.99 -6.71 -24.93
C GLY A 264 39.74 -6.97 -23.63
N SER A 265 39.61 -8.19 -23.11
CA SER A 265 40.25 -8.68 -21.87
C SER A 265 41.73 -8.31 -21.76
N ASN A 266 42.02 -7.16 -21.12
CA ASN A 266 43.27 -6.78 -20.47
C ASN A 266 43.09 -5.41 -19.78
N VAL A 267 42.58 -5.43 -18.55
CA VAL A 267 42.88 -4.41 -17.54
C VAL A 267 43.33 -5.21 -16.30
N PRO A 268 44.50 -4.90 -15.70
CA PRO A 268 45.20 -5.78 -14.74
C PRO A 268 44.41 -6.08 -13.45
#